data_AF-A0AAD4CTW0-F1
#
_entry.id   AF-A0AAD4CTW0-F1
#
_cell.length_a   1.000
_cell.length_b   1.000
_cell.length_c   1.000
_cell.angle_alpha   90.00
_cell.angle_beta   90.00
_cell.angle_gamma   90.00
#
_symmetry.space_group_name_H-M   'P 1'
#
loop_
_entity.id
_entity.type
_entity.pdbx_description
1 polymer ?
#
loop_
_entity_poly.entity_id
_entity_poly.type
_entity_poly.pdbx_seq_one_letter_code
_entity_poly.pdbx_strand_id
1 'polypeptide(L)'
;MLPNSRKRSAGMLLPGGNDDDLGAKWAPPNSIMKVCKLVFVGRQTILAFEDAVITSRANKIALEYFDKGQLPPAPFPLDRLPMLAQAISPENIKSIMDWQHFVTFLETICLNNTNWGKETTSLIKPTNEFVEKSVEWNTWRECFHRSVYRSFLLGPVLCHVYQEPLVPATNQPKVFLDKFAERNEGRPSDLYRAEIDYLLTIPVFNLEAFETHEPVYGPLADFFIQQTQQLAATSMYPAEANPDSTIDRAHASAAYAAMVQCLLSYMLMWWDEKFFTNEVTKEPSHKRTLRLIRAIKFYPEEISMPVHPHDAQYTPIHQRYLHTERNTDRPAWTDNARYLEEVLDYMYGSSGQPNTYADDLRAPFPPLQIFQFIARRYLGLRFMDNAFGYDAGAPSDCFVSHPNTGQIYLGIWPERARSGWLGGPGGPEPMFDVIDGEREYLPYFNYH
;
A
#
# COMPACT_ATOMS: atom_id res chain seq x y z
N MET A 1 -34.12 8.86 62.38
CA MET A 1 -33.89 9.51 63.69
C MET A 1 -32.59 8.96 64.27
N LEU A 2 -31.66 9.88 64.56
CA LEU A 2 -30.33 9.74 65.21
C LEU A 2 -30.44 9.01 66.60
N PRO A 3 -29.35 8.65 67.35
CA PRO A 3 -28.05 9.34 67.36
C PRO A 3 -26.74 8.56 67.75
N ASN A 4 -25.63 9.27 67.50
CA ASN A 4 -24.43 9.44 68.34
C ASN A 4 -23.48 8.27 68.63
N SER A 5 -22.27 8.39 68.08
CA SER A 5 -21.02 7.99 68.77
C SER A 5 -19.99 9.12 68.70
N ARG A 6 -19.58 9.63 69.87
CA ARG A 6 -18.49 10.61 70.07
C ARG A 6 -17.31 9.93 70.79
N LYS A 7 -16.12 10.22 70.26
CA LYS A 7 -14.81 10.48 70.92
C LYS A 7 -14.02 9.32 71.56
N ARG A 8 -12.78 9.14 71.09
CA ARG A 8 -11.47 9.39 71.76
C ARG A 8 -10.35 9.01 70.77
N SER A 9 -9.60 9.91 70.15
CA SER A 9 -8.41 10.65 70.61
C SER A 9 -7.28 9.77 71.19
N ALA A 10 -6.25 9.50 70.39
CA ALA A 10 -4.87 9.32 70.83
C ALA A 10 -3.97 9.88 69.73
N GLY A 11 -3.18 10.91 70.09
CA GLY A 11 -2.29 11.61 69.19
C GLY A 11 -0.99 10.84 68.97
N MET A 12 -0.41 11.02 67.78
CA MET A 12 1.00 10.71 67.53
C MET A 12 1.59 11.88 66.76
N LEU A 13 2.65 12.43 67.34
CA LEU A 13 3.44 13.57 66.87
C LEU A 13 4.08 13.25 65.53
N LEU A 14 3.90 14.13 64.54
CA LEU A 14 4.72 14.18 63.33
C LEU A 14 5.72 15.35 63.44
N PRO A 15 6.98 15.16 63.00
CA PRO A 15 7.95 16.24 62.95
C PRO A 15 7.65 17.16 61.77
N GLY A 16 7.75 18.46 62.00
CA GLY A 16 7.68 19.49 60.98
C GLY A 16 8.84 19.33 59.99
N GLY A 17 8.50 19.07 58.73
CA GLY A 17 9.38 19.20 57.58
C GLY A 17 8.80 20.26 56.67
N ASN A 18 9.63 21.23 56.29
CA ASN A 18 9.29 22.41 55.51
C ASN A 18 8.59 22.08 54.18
N ASP A 19 7.38 22.60 54.00
CA ASP A 19 6.64 22.70 52.73
C ASP A 19 7.18 23.88 51.90
N ASP A 20 8.43 23.81 51.42
CA ASP A 20 9.02 24.83 50.54
C ASP A 20 9.87 24.20 49.42
N ASP A 21 9.37 23.16 48.72
CA ASP A 21 9.97 22.79 47.42
C ASP A 21 9.07 21.97 46.45
N LEU A 22 7.76 22.26 46.40
CA LEU A 22 6.83 21.65 45.40
C LEU A 22 6.33 22.68 44.38
N GLY A 23 7.23 23.56 43.93
CA GLY A 23 6.93 24.64 42.99
C GLY A 23 7.74 24.61 41.69
N ALA A 24 8.52 23.57 41.41
CA ALA A 24 9.19 23.42 40.13
C ALA A 24 8.17 23.00 39.06
N LYS A 25 7.50 23.99 38.46
CA LYS A 25 6.75 23.85 37.20
C LYS A 25 7.64 23.10 36.21
N TRP A 26 7.32 21.83 35.99
CA TRP A 26 7.92 21.01 34.94
C TRP A 26 7.49 21.60 33.59
N ALA A 27 8.16 22.65 33.14
CA ALA A 27 8.02 23.14 31.79
C ALA A 27 8.75 22.15 30.88
N PRO A 28 8.05 21.42 29.99
CA PRO A 28 8.72 20.50 29.09
C PRO A 28 9.75 21.30 28.27
N PRO A 29 10.96 20.75 28.04
CA PRO A 29 11.98 21.39 27.24
C PRO A 29 11.42 21.95 25.93
N ASN A 30 11.88 23.13 25.50
CA ASN A 30 11.41 23.82 24.29
C ASN A 30 11.41 22.93 23.02
N SER A 31 12.24 21.89 22.98
CA SER A 31 12.27 20.89 21.91
C SER A 31 11.02 20.00 21.88
N ILE A 32 10.53 19.54 23.03
CA ILE A 32 9.32 18.70 23.15
C ILE A 32 8.09 19.50 22.70
N MET A 33 7.98 20.76 23.15
CA MET A 33 6.84 21.61 22.78
C MET A 33 6.80 21.94 21.28
N LYS A 34 7.95 22.03 20.60
CA LYS A 34 8.02 22.19 19.14
C LYS A 34 7.55 20.93 18.41
N VAL A 35 7.97 19.74 18.84
CA VAL A 35 7.54 18.46 18.24
C VAL A 35 6.04 18.26 18.41
N CYS A 36 5.48 18.52 19.60
CA CYS A 36 4.04 18.41 19.83
C CYS A 36 3.22 19.36 18.93
N LYS A 37 3.70 20.60 18.73
CA LYS A 37 3.06 21.55 17.81
C LYS A 37 3.11 21.08 16.36
N LEU A 38 4.24 20.53 15.92
CA LEU A 38 4.40 20.01 14.57
C LEU A 38 3.48 18.81 14.31
N VAL A 39 3.37 17.89 15.27
CA VAL A 39 2.43 16.76 15.20
C VAL A 39 0.99 17.25 15.16
N PHE A 40 0.65 18.22 16.03
CA PHE A 40 -0.69 18.79 16.06
C PHE A 40 -1.06 19.46 14.74
N VAL A 41 -0.19 20.33 14.21
CA VAL A 41 -0.41 20.99 12.92
C VAL A 41 -0.46 19.97 11.79
N GLY A 42 0.45 19.00 11.77
CA GLY A 42 0.49 17.94 10.75
C GLY A 42 -0.83 17.18 10.67
N ARG A 43 -1.38 16.74 11.81
CA ARG A 43 -2.70 16.07 11.87
C ARG A 43 -3.87 16.94 11.44
N GLN A 44 -3.73 18.27 11.47
CA GLN A 44 -4.77 19.21 11.02
C GLN A 44 -4.66 19.54 9.53
N THR A 45 -3.46 19.42 8.94
CA THR A 45 -3.19 19.88 7.57
C THR A 45 -2.96 18.75 6.56
N ILE A 46 -2.56 17.58 7.02
CA ILE A 46 -2.21 16.42 6.18
C ILE A 46 -3.23 15.32 6.46
N LEU A 47 -3.96 14.93 5.43
CA LEU A 47 -4.87 13.80 5.49
C LEU A 47 -4.06 12.52 5.68
N ALA A 48 -4.54 11.62 6.52
CA ALA A 48 -3.88 10.36 6.88
C ALA A 48 -2.43 10.58 7.33
N PHE A 49 -2.20 11.59 8.17
CA PHE A 49 -0.86 12.02 8.59
C PHE A 49 0.05 10.90 9.09
N GLU A 50 -0.49 9.93 9.83
CA GLU A 50 0.30 8.80 10.34
C GLU A 50 0.79 7.89 9.20
N ASP A 51 -0.07 7.55 8.25
CA ASP A 51 0.31 6.79 7.06
C ASP A 51 1.30 7.59 6.19
N ALA A 52 1.12 8.91 6.06
CA ALA A 52 2.08 9.77 5.36
C ALA A 52 3.48 9.74 5.99
N VAL A 53 3.57 9.75 7.32
CA VAL A 53 4.83 9.61 8.07
C VAL A 53 5.45 8.24 7.83
N ILE A 54 4.67 7.17 7.94
CA ILE A 54 5.12 5.78 7.77
C ILE A 54 5.70 5.60 6.36
N THR A 55 4.94 5.98 5.33
CA THR A 55 5.34 5.83 3.91
C THR A 55 6.55 6.70 3.57
N SER A 56 6.61 7.94 4.07
CA SER A 56 7.76 8.83 3.90
C SER A 56 9.04 8.23 4.50
N ARG A 57 8.95 7.68 5.72
CA ARG A 57 10.10 7.04 6.40
C ARG A 57 10.55 5.77 5.70
N ALA A 58 9.61 4.90 5.30
CA ALA A 58 9.95 3.67 4.60
C ALA A 58 10.69 3.96 3.28
N ASN A 59 10.17 4.91 2.49
CA ASN A 59 10.82 5.33 1.26
C ASN A 59 12.20 5.94 1.53
N LYS A 60 12.34 6.79 2.54
CA LYS A 60 13.64 7.36 2.91
C LYS A 60 14.66 6.29 3.26
N ILE A 61 14.29 5.32 4.12
CA ILE A 61 15.17 4.20 4.50
C ILE A 61 15.61 3.44 3.24
N ALA A 62 14.67 3.02 2.40
CA ALA A 62 15.01 2.26 1.21
C ALA A 62 15.93 3.07 0.28
N LEU A 63 15.57 4.32 -0.05
CA LEU A 63 16.36 5.19 -0.92
C LEU A 63 17.78 5.45 -0.38
N GLU A 64 17.96 5.59 0.93
CA GLU A 64 19.30 5.73 1.54
C GLU A 64 20.18 4.49 1.34
N TYR A 65 19.60 3.29 1.27
CA TYR A 65 20.33 2.06 0.95
C TYR A 65 20.65 1.98 -0.54
N PHE A 66 19.69 2.29 -1.41
CA PHE A 66 19.92 2.38 -2.85
C PHE A 66 21.03 3.39 -3.19
N ASP A 67 21.03 4.58 -2.56
CA ASP A 67 22.05 5.62 -2.73
C ASP A 67 23.46 5.14 -2.29
N LYS A 68 23.54 4.18 -1.36
CA LYS A 68 24.79 3.56 -0.88
C LYS A 68 25.22 2.35 -1.68
N GLY A 69 24.46 1.94 -2.69
CA GLY A 69 24.80 0.71 -3.38
C GLY A 69 24.40 -0.55 -2.62
N GLN A 70 23.31 -0.53 -1.85
CA GLN A 70 22.88 -1.67 -1.05
C GLN A 70 21.39 -1.92 -1.22
N LEU A 71 20.97 -3.19 -1.04
CA LEU A 71 19.55 -3.50 -0.87
C LEU A 71 19.06 -2.98 0.48
N PRO A 72 17.80 -2.56 0.60
CA PRO A 72 17.22 -2.17 1.89
C PRO A 72 17.28 -3.28 2.94
N PRO A 73 17.05 -3.00 4.23
CA PRO A 73 17.18 -4.02 5.27
C PRO A 73 16.21 -5.20 5.09
N ALA A 74 16.68 -6.41 5.40
CA ALA A 74 15.86 -7.62 5.57
C ALA A 74 16.13 -8.24 6.95
N PRO A 75 15.11 -8.36 7.83
CA PRO A 75 13.76 -7.85 7.68
C PRO A 75 13.72 -6.31 7.66
N PHE A 76 12.70 -5.74 7.00
CA PHE A 76 12.50 -4.29 6.97
C PHE A 76 12.06 -3.77 8.35
N PRO A 77 12.59 -2.63 8.86
CA PRO A 77 12.35 -2.17 10.22
C PRO A 77 10.98 -1.47 10.38
N LEU A 78 9.89 -2.23 10.23
CA LEU A 78 8.51 -1.74 10.32
C LEU A 78 8.18 -1.12 11.69
N ASP A 79 8.78 -1.64 12.76
CA ASP A 79 8.64 -1.17 14.14
C ASP A 79 9.11 0.29 14.34
N ARG A 80 9.99 0.78 13.47
CA ARG A 80 10.55 2.14 13.55
C ARG A 80 9.79 3.19 12.75
N LEU A 81 8.86 2.76 11.89
CA LEU A 81 8.13 3.67 11.01
C LEU A 81 7.10 4.53 11.75
N PRO A 82 6.30 4.00 12.70
CA PRO A 82 5.28 4.78 13.38
C PRO A 82 5.85 5.98 14.15
N MET A 83 5.03 7.01 14.31
CA MET A 83 5.41 8.21 15.07
C MET A 83 5.74 7.91 16.55
N LEU A 84 5.13 6.88 17.12
CA LEU A 84 5.38 6.46 18.50
C LEU A 84 6.81 5.91 18.68
N ALA A 85 7.40 5.35 17.63
CA ALA A 85 8.74 4.76 17.68
C ALA A 85 9.86 5.80 17.48
N GLN A 86 9.59 6.85 16.70
CA GLN A 86 10.58 7.89 16.40
C GLN A 86 9.91 9.26 16.28
N ALA A 87 10.52 10.29 16.87
CA ALA A 87 10.05 11.67 16.73
C ALA A 87 10.22 12.20 15.29
N ILE A 88 9.37 13.15 14.88
CA ILE A 88 9.44 13.79 13.57
C ILE A 88 10.56 14.84 13.56
N SER A 89 11.55 14.69 12.68
CA SER A 89 12.58 15.71 12.43
C SER A 89 12.10 16.76 11.41
N PRO A 90 12.70 17.96 11.36
CA PRO A 90 12.39 18.96 10.35
C PRO A 90 12.52 18.47 8.90
N GLU A 91 13.52 17.63 8.62
CA GLU A 91 13.75 17.04 7.30
C GLU A 91 12.63 16.06 6.93
N ASN A 92 12.11 15.32 7.91
CA ASN A 92 10.96 14.45 7.70
C ASN A 92 9.71 15.26 7.31
N ILE A 93 9.52 16.47 7.87
CA ILE A 93 8.37 17.32 7.52
C ILE A 93 8.38 17.69 6.05
N LYS A 94 9.54 18.08 5.50
CA LYS A 94 9.64 18.40 4.08
C LYS A 94 9.20 17.20 3.22
N SER A 95 9.73 16.02 3.53
CA SER A 95 9.35 14.79 2.81
C SER A 95 7.86 14.48 2.94
N ILE A 96 7.29 14.59 4.14
CA ILE A 96 5.85 14.39 4.36
C ILE A 96 5.03 15.39 3.55
N MET A 97 5.45 16.65 3.47
CA MET A 97 4.79 17.66 2.64
C MET A 97 4.92 17.37 1.15
N ASP A 98 6.04 16.77 0.70
CA ASP A 98 6.23 16.32 -0.69
C ASP A 98 5.24 15.18 -1.01
N TRP A 99 5.08 14.25 -0.06
CA TRP A 99 4.09 13.16 -0.13
C TRP A 99 2.64 13.68 -0.13
N GLN A 100 2.28 14.59 0.76
CA GLN A 100 0.93 15.19 0.79
C GLN A 100 0.59 15.85 -0.55
N HIS A 101 1.55 16.56 -1.13
CA HIS A 101 1.36 17.20 -2.43
C HIS A 101 1.18 16.18 -3.54
N PHE A 102 2.00 15.14 -3.56
CA PHE A 102 1.87 14.03 -4.51
C PHE A 102 0.51 13.34 -4.42
N VAL A 103 0.03 13.01 -3.21
CA VAL A 103 -1.26 12.34 -3.06
C VAL A 103 -2.44 13.27 -3.39
N THR A 104 -2.34 14.57 -3.06
CA THR A 104 -3.33 15.58 -3.49
C THR A 104 -3.36 15.72 -5.03
N PHE A 105 -2.21 15.58 -5.67
CA PHE A 105 -2.10 15.57 -7.12
C PHE A 105 -2.80 14.34 -7.71
N LEU A 106 -2.56 13.15 -7.17
CA LEU A 106 -3.24 11.91 -7.58
C LEU A 106 -4.75 11.97 -7.34
N GLU A 107 -5.19 12.52 -6.20
CA GLU A 107 -6.60 12.77 -5.90
C GLU A 107 -7.23 13.62 -7.01
N THR A 108 -6.56 14.70 -7.40
CA THR A 108 -7.07 15.61 -8.44
C THR A 108 -7.18 14.91 -9.79
N ILE A 109 -6.20 14.08 -10.18
CA ILE A 109 -6.31 13.32 -11.43
C ILE A 109 -7.47 12.32 -11.34
N CYS A 110 -7.56 11.55 -10.25
CA CYS A 110 -8.61 10.54 -10.09
C CYS A 110 -10.01 11.18 -10.18
N LEU A 111 -10.25 12.28 -9.47
CA LEU A 111 -11.55 12.96 -9.45
C LEU A 111 -11.95 13.54 -10.82
N ASN A 112 -10.99 14.00 -11.63
CA ASN A 112 -11.28 14.68 -12.89
C ASN A 112 -11.24 13.75 -14.11
N ASN A 113 -10.40 12.71 -14.08
CA ASN A 113 -10.09 11.90 -15.26
C ASN A 113 -10.76 10.52 -15.24
N THR A 114 -11.29 10.08 -14.11
CA THR A 114 -12.05 8.83 -14.01
C THR A 114 -13.56 9.09 -14.00
N ASN A 115 -14.34 8.15 -14.53
CA ASN A 115 -15.81 8.24 -14.48
C ASN A 115 -16.29 8.21 -13.03
N TRP A 116 -15.73 7.32 -12.21
CA TRP A 116 -16.11 7.21 -10.81
C TRP A 116 -15.73 8.45 -10.00
N GLY A 117 -14.62 9.11 -10.32
CA GLY A 117 -14.21 10.34 -9.66
C GLY A 117 -15.20 11.48 -9.88
N LYS A 118 -15.73 11.60 -11.11
CA LYS A 118 -16.78 12.57 -11.45
C LYS A 118 -18.08 12.29 -10.70
N GLU A 119 -18.49 11.02 -10.63
CA GLU A 119 -19.69 10.61 -9.89
C GLU A 119 -19.52 10.79 -8.38
N THR A 120 -18.37 10.41 -7.83
CA THR A 120 -18.02 10.62 -6.42
C THR A 120 -18.11 12.10 -6.06
N THR A 121 -17.60 12.97 -6.94
CA THR A 121 -17.75 14.42 -6.81
C THR A 121 -19.22 14.81 -6.82
N SER A 122 -20.01 14.38 -7.82
CA SER A 122 -21.43 14.74 -7.91
C SER A 122 -22.27 14.24 -6.72
N LEU A 123 -21.94 13.07 -6.17
CA LEU A 123 -22.68 12.41 -5.09
C LEU A 123 -22.33 12.98 -3.70
N ILE A 124 -21.04 13.21 -3.45
CA ILE A 124 -20.53 13.49 -2.09
C ILE A 124 -20.12 14.96 -1.94
N LYS A 125 -19.84 15.67 -3.04
CA LYS A 125 -19.51 17.10 -3.01
C LYS A 125 -20.81 17.91 -3.13
N PRO A 126 -21.36 18.46 -2.04
CA PRO A 126 -22.57 19.27 -2.14
C PRO A 126 -22.34 20.48 -3.06
N THR A 127 -23.37 20.89 -3.79
CA THR A 127 -23.34 21.99 -4.78
C THR A 127 -23.09 23.40 -4.20
N ASN A 128 -22.97 23.52 -2.87
CA ASN A 128 -22.77 24.80 -2.17
C ASN A 128 -21.35 24.93 -1.59
N GLU A 129 -20.88 26.17 -1.37
CA GLU A 129 -19.56 26.57 -0.83
C GLU A 129 -19.12 25.92 0.51
N PHE A 130 -19.94 25.05 1.11
CA PHE A 130 -19.64 24.34 2.37
C PHE A 130 -18.99 22.96 2.18
N VAL A 131 -18.48 22.64 0.99
CA VAL A 131 -17.86 21.35 0.65
C VAL A 131 -16.84 20.86 1.68
N GLU A 132 -15.96 21.75 2.18
CA GLU A 132 -14.93 21.39 3.16
C GLU A 132 -15.49 20.99 4.53
N LYS A 133 -16.80 21.19 4.77
CA LYS A 133 -17.49 20.82 6.01
C LYS A 133 -18.30 19.53 5.91
N SER A 134 -18.40 18.89 4.73
CA SER A 134 -19.05 17.57 4.66
C SER A 134 -18.18 16.53 5.36
N VAL A 135 -18.78 15.84 6.33
CA VAL A 135 -18.12 14.75 7.07
C VAL A 135 -17.80 13.61 6.12
N GLU A 136 -18.70 13.30 5.20
CA GLU A 136 -18.54 12.26 4.18
C GLU A 136 -17.40 12.61 3.21
N TRP A 137 -17.34 13.85 2.73
CA TRP A 137 -16.25 14.28 1.83
C TRP A 137 -14.89 14.18 2.52
N ASN A 138 -14.77 14.67 3.75
CA ASN A 138 -13.52 14.58 4.50
C ASN A 138 -13.14 13.12 4.82
N THR A 139 -14.12 12.28 5.13
CA THR A 139 -13.91 10.83 5.34
C THR A 139 -13.41 10.16 4.06
N TRP A 140 -14.05 10.47 2.92
CA TRP A 140 -13.64 9.94 1.62
C TRP A 140 -12.20 10.32 1.30
N ARG A 141 -11.84 11.61 1.42
CA ARG A 141 -10.48 12.09 1.15
C ARG A 141 -9.46 11.45 2.08
N GLU A 142 -9.76 11.38 3.38
CA GLU A 142 -8.89 10.74 4.37
C GLU A 142 -8.62 9.27 4.02
N CYS A 143 -9.65 8.50 3.67
CA CYS A 143 -9.51 7.10 3.27
C CYS A 143 -8.74 6.94 1.96
N PHE A 144 -8.98 7.80 0.96
CA PHE A 144 -8.22 7.81 -0.30
C PHE A 144 -6.74 8.11 -0.05
N HIS A 145 -6.42 9.11 0.77
CA HIS A 145 -5.03 9.46 1.07
C HIS A 145 -4.33 8.32 1.80
N ARG A 146 -5.00 7.76 2.82
CA ARG A 146 -4.51 6.59 3.56
C ARG A 146 -4.18 5.41 2.65
N SER A 147 -5.09 5.06 1.74
CA SER A 147 -4.91 3.91 0.86
C SER A 147 -3.79 4.12 -0.16
N VAL A 148 -3.61 5.34 -0.67
CA VAL A 148 -2.48 5.69 -1.52
C VAL A 148 -1.17 5.60 -0.74
N TYR A 149 -1.08 6.17 0.47
CA TYR A 149 0.13 6.02 1.28
C TYR A 149 0.49 4.55 1.52
N ARG A 150 -0.50 3.71 1.85
CA ARG A 150 -0.29 2.27 2.07
C ARG A 150 0.11 1.52 0.81
N SER A 151 -0.45 1.83 -0.36
CA SER A 151 -0.02 1.20 -1.62
C SER A 151 1.43 1.56 -1.96
N PHE A 152 1.86 2.78 -1.67
CA PHE A 152 3.25 3.23 -1.83
C PHE A 152 4.20 2.76 -0.71
N LEU A 153 3.68 2.21 0.40
CA LEU A 153 4.50 1.54 1.42
C LEU A 153 5.00 0.17 0.95
N LEU A 154 4.21 -0.52 0.12
CA LEU A 154 4.55 -1.86 -0.39
C LEU A 154 5.93 -1.89 -1.07
N GLY A 155 6.22 -0.88 -1.89
CA GLY A 155 7.45 -0.78 -2.68
C GLY A 155 8.72 -0.81 -1.83
N PRO A 156 8.97 0.17 -0.95
CA PRO A 156 10.18 0.18 -0.13
C PRO A 156 10.28 -1.00 0.84
N VAL A 157 9.17 -1.54 1.33
CA VAL A 157 9.21 -2.66 2.30
C VAL A 157 9.55 -3.98 1.60
N LEU A 158 8.93 -4.26 0.45
CA LEU A 158 9.11 -5.53 -0.25
C LEU A 158 10.26 -5.50 -1.27
N CYS A 159 10.86 -4.34 -1.54
CA CYS A 159 11.89 -4.27 -2.58
C CYS A 159 13.07 -5.21 -2.35
N HIS A 160 13.51 -5.44 -1.09
CA HIS A 160 14.60 -6.38 -0.83
C HIS A 160 14.26 -7.78 -1.32
N VAL A 161 13.11 -8.33 -0.91
CA VAL A 161 12.74 -9.72 -1.20
C VAL A 161 12.59 -9.98 -2.69
N TYR A 162 12.18 -8.98 -3.48
CA TYR A 162 12.11 -9.10 -4.93
C TYR A 162 13.46 -8.87 -5.64
N GLN A 163 14.32 -8.00 -5.09
CA GLN A 163 15.58 -7.61 -5.73
C GLN A 163 16.76 -8.52 -5.37
N GLU A 164 16.81 -9.07 -4.16
CA GLU A 164 17.87 -9.98 -3.70
C GLU A 164 18.13 -11.15 -4.66
N PRO A 165 17.09 -11.82 -5.19
CA PRO A 165 17.25 -12.89 -6.19
C PRO A 165 18.00 -12.51 -7.46
N LEU A 166 18.00 -11.21 -7.80
CA LEU A 166 18.61 -10.66 -9.01
C LEU A 166 20.09 -10.28 -8.82
N VAL A 167 20.58 -10.27 -7.58
CA VAL A 167 21.97 -9.97 -7.23
C VAL A 167 22.84 -11.20 -7.46
N PRO A 168 24.01 -11.08 -8.11
CA PRO A 168 24.88 -12.22 -8.39
C PRO A 168 25.15 -13.11 -7.17
N ALA A 169 24.81 -14.40 -7.27
CA ALA A 169 24.94 -15.38 -6.19
C ALA A 169 25.54 -16.72 -6.68
N THR A 170 26.10 -17.51 -5.76
CA THR A 170 26.80 -18.76 -6.10
C THR A 170 25.90 -19.88 -6.64
N ASN A 171 24.60 -19.82 -6.37
CA ASN A 171 23.59 -20.80 -6.77
C ASN A 171 22.84 -20.41 -8.06
N GLN A 172 23.17 -19.28 -8.69
CA GLN A 172 22.52 -18.85 -9.92
C GLN A 172 23.00 -19.64 -11.15
N PRO A 173 22.17 -19.71 -12.20
CA PRO A 173 22.61 -20.16 -13.52
C PRO A 173 23.83 -19.36 -14.01
N LYS A 174 24.76 -20.01 -14.72
CA LYS A 174 26.04 -19.40 -15.17
C LYS A 174 25.88 -18.13 -16.05
N VAL A 175 24.73 -17.95 -16.68
CA VAL A 175 24.39 -16.83 -17.57
C VAL A 175 23.09 -16.17 -17.12
N PHE A 176 22.83 -16.17 -15.81
CA PHE A 176 21.62 -15.60 -15.23
C PHE A 176 21.51 -14.10 -15.54
N LEU A 177 20.45 -13.73 -16.25
CA LEU A 177 20.17 -12.39 -16.78
C LEU A 177 21.32 -11.79 -17.58
N ASP A 178 22.24 -12.63 -18.09
CA ASP A 178 23.34 -12.16 -18.93
C ASP A 178 22.75 -11.49 -20.17
N LYS A 179 23.23 -10.28 -20.45
CA LYS A 179 22.76 -9.44 -21.55
C LYS A 179 21.24 -9.27 -21.62
N PHE A 180 20.51 -9.39 -20.51
CA PHE A 180 19.05 -9.28 -20.50
C PHE A 180 18.57 -7.97 -21.14
N ALA A 181 19.30 -6.88 -20.90
CA ALA A 181 19.15 -5.60 -21.59
C ALA A 181 19.17 -5.70 -23.12
N GLU A 182 20.24 -6.29 -23.67
CA GLU A 182 20.43 -6.46 -25.12
C GLU A 182 19.40 -7.43 -25.70
N ARG A 183 19.03 -8.45 -24.92
CA ARG A 183 17.98 -9.40 -25.30
C ARG A 183 16.62 -8.68 -25.43
N ASN A 184 16.31 -7.74 -24.52
CA ASN A 184 15.06 -6.97 -24.51
C ASN A 184 15.03 -5.79 -25.50
N GLU A 185 16.16 -5.39 -26.10
CA GLU A 185 16.19 -4.33 -27.11
C GLU A 185 15.54 -4.79 -28.43
N GLY A 186 14.23 -4.55 -28.57
CA GLY A 186 13.49 -4.68 -29.82
C GLY A 186 12.50 -5.83 -29.89
N ARG A 187 12.48 -6.74 -28.90
CA ARG A 187 11.41 -7.70 -28.61
C ARG A 187 11.41 -8.02 -27.12
N PRO A 188 10.26 -8.42 -26.55
CA PRO A 188 10.27 -9.07 -25.25
C PRO A 188 11.17 -10.32 -25.36
N SER A 189 12.34 -10.32 -24.70
CA SER A 189 13.15 -11.53 -24.58
C SER A 189 12.73 -12.39 -23.40
N ASP A 190 12.39 -13.63 -23.71
CA ASP A 190 12.02 -14.63 -22.71
C ASP A 190 13.16 -14.90 -21.72
N LEU A 191 12.78 -15.14 -20.46
CA LEU A 191 13.64 -15.81 -19.50
C LEU A 191 13.97 -17.22 -20.00
N TYR A 192 15.24 -17.61 -19.91
CA TYR A 192 15.65 -18.98 -20.16
C TYR A 192 15.05 -19.91 -19.13
N ARG A 193 14.82 -21.17 -19.51
CA ARG A 193 14.22 -22.17 -18.61
C ARG A 193 14.98 -22.32 -17.30
N ALA A 194 16.32 -22.27 -17.33
CA ALA A 194 17.14 -22.33 -16.12
C ALA A 194 17.00 -21.08 -15.24
N GLU A 195 16.72 -19.90 -15.81
CA GLU A 195 16.44 -18.67 -15.06
C GLU A 195 15.08 -18.79 -14.34
N ILE A 196 14.07 -19.30 -15.05
CA ILE A 196 12.74 -19.59 -14.50
C ILE A 196 12.86 -20.62 -13.37
N ASP A 197 13.45 -21.79 -13.63
CA ASP A 197 13.57 -22.87 -12.63
C ASP A 197 14.28 -22.39 -11.36
N TYR A 198 15.29 -21.52 -11.49
CA TYR A 198 15.94 -20.87 -10.34
C TYR A 198 14.98 -19.94 -9.59
N LEU A 199 14.31 -19.01 -10.29
CA LEU A 199 13.38 -18.07 -9.66
C LEU A 199 12.21 -18.79 -8.96
N LEU A 200 11.73 -19.92 -9.49
CA LEU A 200 10.69 -20.76 -8.87
C LEU A 200 11.09 -21.36 -7.51
N THR A 201 12.39 -21.42 -7.20
CA THR A 201 12.86 -21.85 -5.87
C THR A 201 12.67 -20.78 -4.80
N ILE A 202 12.33 -19.55 -5.20
CA ILE A 202 12.29 -18.38 -4.34
C ILE A 202 10.82 -18.03 -4.08
N PRO A 203 10.38 -17.96 -2.80
CA PRO A 203 8.96 -17.85 -2.47
C PRO A 203 8.21 -16.71 -3.15
N VAL A 204 8.84 -15.54 -3.30
CA VAL A 204 8.21 -14.35 -3.89
C VAL A 204 7.89 -14.50 -5.39
N PHE A 205 8.58 -15.42 -6.08
CA PHE A 205 8.35 -15.73 -7.49
C PHE A 205 7.54 -17.01 -7.71
N ASN A 206 7.34 -17.80 -6.65
CA ASN A 206 6.52 -19.01 -6.66
C ASN A 206 5.13 -18.71 -6.11
N LEU A 207 4.18 -18.43 -7.00
CA LEU A 207 2.82 -18.02 -6.68
C LEU A 207 1.98 -19.17 -6.10
N GLU A 208 2.35 -20.41 -6.36
CA GLU A 208 1.65 -21.61 -5.84
C GLU A 208 2.04 -21.93 -4.40
N ALA A 209 3.27 -21.60 -3.99
CA ALA A 209 3.83 -22.00 -2.71
C ALA A 209 3.39 -21.10 -1.55
N PHE A 210 2.08 -20.94 -1.37
CA PHE A 210 1.48 -20.05 -0.37
C PHE A 210 2.05 -20.26 1.05
N GLU A 211 2.27 -21.51 1.45
CA GLU A 211 2.83 -21.86 2.76
C GLU A 211 4.23 -21.28 2.99
N THR A 212 4.95 -20.97 1.91
CA THR A 212 6.30 -20.38 1.95
C THR A 212 6.30 -18.86 1.92
N HIS A 213 5.13 -18.22 1.79
CA HIS A 213 5.02 -16.76 1.69
C HIS A 213 5.10 -16.04 3.04
N GLU A 214 4.94 -16.75 4.17
CA GLU A 214 4.98 -16.16 5.52
C GLU A 214 6.24 -15.31 5.77
N PRO A 215 7.48 -15.76 5.47
CA PRO A 215 8.68 -14.93 5.66
C PRO A 215 8.76 -13.71 4.75
N VAL A 216 8.01 -13.71 3.63
CA VAL A 216 8.00 -12.63 2.63
C VAL A 216 6.96 -11.57 2.99
N TYR A 217 5.71 -11.99 3.21
CA TYR A 217 4.58 -11.07 3.36
C TYR A 217 4.09 -10.94 4.81
N GLY A 218 4.34 -11.93 5.68
CA GLY A 218 3.89 -11.97 7.07
C GLY A 218 4.17 -10.67 7.84
N PRO A 219 5.43 -10.19 7.91
CA PRO A 219 5.75 -8.97 8.66
C PRO A 219 4.96 -7.73 8.21
N LEU A 220 4.74 -7.55 6.90
CA LEU A 220 3.98 -6.40 6.38
C LEU A 220 2.46 -6.62 6.52
N ALA A 221 1.98 -7.84 6.36
CA ALA A 221 0.59 -8.21 6.60
C ALA A 221 0.19 -7.94 8.05
N ASP A 222 0.99 -8.41 9.01
CA ASP A 222 0.80 -8.18 10.46
C ASP A 222 0.77 -6.68 10.77
N PHE A 223 1.69 -5.93 10.16
CA PHE A 223 1.74 -4.49 10.31
C PHE A 223 0.42 -3.84 9.84
N PHE A 224 -0.10 -4.21 8.66
CA PHE A 224 -1.38 -3.69 8.19
C PHE A 224 -2.57 -4.09 9.07
N ILE A 225 -2.62 -5.33 9.56
CA ILE A 225 -3.66 -5.79 10.48
C ILE A 225 -3.61 -5.00 11.80
N GLN A 226 -2.42 -4.72 12.34
CA GLN A 226 -2.28 -3.90 13.55
C GLN A 226 -2.78 -2.46 13.31
N GLN A 227 -2.51 -1.88 12.14
CA GLN A 227 -2.98 -0.52 11.79
C GLN A 227 -4.51 -0.40 11.66
N THR A 228 -5.26 -1.51 11.66
CA THR A 228 -6.73 -1.48 11.50
C THR A 228 -7.47 -1.71 12.82
N GLN A 229 -6.77 -2.01 13.93
CA GLN A 229 -7.38 -2.32 15.23
C GLN A 229 -8.26 -1.19 15.80
N GLN A 230 -7.96 0.06 15.47
CA GLN A 230 -8.68 1.23 15.97
C GLN A 230 -9.72 1.77 14.98
N LEU A 231 -9.83 1.16 13.80
CA LEU A 231 -10.76 1.60 12.77
C LEU A 231 -12.17 1.05 13.07
N ALA A 232 -13.19 1.82 12.69
CA ALA A 232 -14.57 1.39 12.83
C ALA A 232 -14.87 0.23 11.87
N ALA A 233 -15.65 -0.75 12.33
CA ALA A 233 -16.17 -1.81 11.48
C ALA A 233 -17.06 -1.23 10.37
N THR A 234 -17.08 -1.91 9.23
CA THR A 234 -17.88 -1.53 8.05
C THR A 234 -18.87 -2.63 7.68
N SER A 235 -19.77 -2.36 6.73
CA SER A 235 -20.70 -3.37 6.18
C SER A 235 -20.12 -4.15 5.00
N MET A 236 -18.86 -3.90 4.63
CA MET A 236 -18.25 -4.46 3.43
C MET A 236 -17.90 -5.94 3.57
N TYR A 237 -17.53 -6.39 4.78
CA TYR A 237 -17.01 -7.75 5.01
C TYR A 237 -18.10 -8.81 4.82
N PRO A 238 -17.83 -9.89 4.05
CA PRO A 238 -18.83 -10.93 3.76
C PRO A 238 -19.36 -11.61 5.03
N ALA A 239 -20.67 -11.88 5.07
CA ALA A 239 -21.34 -12.40 6.26
C ALA A 239 -21.04 -13.88 6.51
N GLU A 240 -20.57 -14.57 5.49
CA GLU A 240 -20.21 -15.98 5.45
C GLU A 240 -18.69 -16.20 5.67
N ALA A 241 -17.88 -15.14 5.63
CA ALA A 241 -16.44 -15.24 5.87
C ALA A 241 -16.12 -15.48 7.36
N ASN A 242 -15.14 -16.36 7.56
CA ASN A 242 -14.62 -16.74 8.87
C ASN A 242 -13.21 -16.16 9.06
N PRO A 243 -13.05 -15.08 9.83
CA PRO A 243 -11.72 -14.51 10.07
C PRO A 243 -10.87 -15.47 10.90
N ASP A 244 -9.56 -15.29 10.80
CA ASP A 244 -8.59 -16.01 11.62
C ASP A 244 -8.85 -15.76 13.12
N SER A 245 -8.58 -16.77 13.94
CA SER A 245 -8.83 -16.73 15.39
C SER A 245 -8.11 -15.59 16.15
N THR A 246 -7.09 -14.97 15.55
CA THR A 246 -6.35 -13.85 16.16
C THR A 246 -7.07 -12.51 16.07
N ILE A 247 -8.10 -12.37 15.23
CA ILE A 247 -8.87 -11.12 15.08
C ILE A 247 -10.37 -11.38 15.19
N ASP A 248 -11.08 -10.47 15.85
CA ASP A 248 -12.55 -10.56 15.90
C ASP A 248 -13.18 -10.07 14.59
N ARG A 249 -14.49 -10.30 14.43
CA ARG A 249 -15.22 -9.93 13.22
C ARG A 249 -15.26 -8.41 12.97
N ALA A 250 -15.28 -7.58 14.01
CA ALA A 250 -15.31 -6.13 13.85
C ALA A 250 -13.96 -5.64 13.30
N HIS A 251 -12.86 -6.15 13.85
CA HIS A 251 -11.51 -5.89 13.36
C HIS A 251 -11.30 -6.45 11.95
N ALA A 252 -11.74 -7.68 11.66
CA ALA A 252 -11.69 -8.27 10.33
C ALA A 252 -12.46 -7.41 9.30
N SER A 253 -13.61 -6.85 9.70
CA SER A 253 -14.38 -5.96 8.84
C SER A 253 -13.65 -4.66 8.51
N ALA A 254 -13.02 -4.03 9.51
CA ALA A 254 -12.19 -2.86 9.29
C ALA A 254 -10.94 -3.17 8.46
N ALA A 255 -10.31 -4.32 8.70
CA ALA A 255 -9.15 -4.80 7.95
C ALA A 255 -9.50 -5.07 6.48
N TYR A 256 -10.65 -5.71 6.21
CA TYR A 256 -11.14 -5.93 4.86
C TYR A 256 -11.34 -4.61 4.11
N ALA A 257 -12.05 -3.65 4.70
CA ALA A 257 -12.25 -2.34 4.06
C ALA A 257 -10.92 -1.63 3.74
N ALA A 258 -9.98 -1.61 4.68
CA ALA A 258 -8.67 -1.01 4.48
C ALA A 258 -7.83 -1.72 3.41
N MET A 259 -7.86 -3.07 3.37
CA MET A 259 -7.20 -3.88 2.36
C MET A 259 -7.77 -3.58 0.97
N VAL A 260 -9.10 -3.59 0.83
CA VAL A 260 -9.82 -3.31 -0.43
C VAL A 260 -9.53 -1.90 -0.93
N GLN A 261 -9.54 -0.90 -0.06
CA GLN A 261 -9.16 0.49 -0.42
C GLN A 261 -7.71 0.58 -0.91
N CYS A 262 -6.78 -0.09 -0.21
CA CYS A 262 -5.36 -0.14 -0.59
C CYS A 262 -5.15 -0.85 -1.93
N LEU A 263 -5.83 -1.98 -2.15
CA LEU A 263 -5.83 -2.73 -3.40
C LEU A 263 -6.35 -1.87 -4.56
N LEU A 264 -7.49 -1.19 -4.36
CA LEU A 264 -8.05 -0.26 -5.34
C LEU A 264 -7.04 0.84 -5.71
N SER A 265 -6.42 1.46 -4.71
CA SER A 265 -5.39 2.48 -4.94
C SER A 265 -4.18 1.93 -5.69
N TYR A 266 -3.75 0.70 -5.38
CA TYR A 266 -2.66 0.04 -6.10
C TYR A 266 -3.02 -0.22 -7.57
N MET A 267 -4.20 -0.81 -7.83
CA MET A 267 -4.68 -1.12 -9.18
C MET A 267 -4.87 0.14 -10.03
N LEU A 268 -5.41 1.22 -9.45
CA LEU A 268 -5.54 2.51 -10.14
C LEU A 268 -4.19 3.05 -10.62
N MET A 269 -3.15 2.93 -9.79
CA MET A 269 -1.81 3.44 -10.11
C MET A 269 -1.02 2.56 -11.07
N TRP A 270 -1.43 1.30 -11.21
CA TRP A 270 -0.85 0.40 -12.18
C TRP A 270 -1.56 0.52 -13.54
N TRP A 271 -2.88 0.31 -13.59
CA TRP A 271 -3.57 0.09 -14.86
C TRP A 271 -3.57 1.29 -15.80
N ASP A 272 -3.57 2.49 -15.25
CA ASP A 272 -3.70 3.68 -16.06
C ASP A 272 -2.31 4.29 -16.28
N GLU A 273 -1.63 3.78 -17.30
CA GLU A 273 -0.38 4.37 -17.84
C GLU A 273 -0.53 5.87 -18.13
N LYS A 274 -1.76 6.39 -18.24
CA LYS A 274 -2.01 7.84 -18.39
C LYS A 274 -1.62 8.65 -17.16
N PHE A 275 -1.53 8.04 -15.97
CA PHE A 275 -1.01 8.75 -14.80
C PHE A 275 0.46 9.09 -14.99
N PHE A 276 1.27 8.17 -15.55
CA PHE A 276 2.72 8.29 -15.59
C PHE A 276 3.28 8.20 -17.01
N THR A 277 3.90 9.26 -17.50
CA THR A 277 4.57 9.26 -18.80
C THR A 277 6.09 9.34 -18.66
N ASN A 278 6.80 8.66 -19.55
CA ASN A 278 8.24 8.79 -19.77
C ASN A 278 8.56 9.90 -20.80
N GLU A 279 7.56 10.45 -21.49
CA GLU A 279 7.75 11.42 -22.55
C GLU A 279 7.76 12.86 -22.01
N VAL A 280 8.89 13.55 -22.18
CA VAL A 280 9.00 15.00 -21.92
C VAL A 280 8.46 15.74 -23.15
N THR A 281 7.14 15.87 -23.29
CA THR A 281 6.58 16.65 -24.40
C THR A 281 6.73 18.16 -24.18
N LYS A 282 6.62 18.64 -22.93
CA LYS A 282 7.01 19.98 -22.46
C LYS A 282 7.32 19.94 -20.96
N GLU A 283 8.53 20.33 -20.54
CA GLU A 283 8.80 20.47 -19.10
C GLU A 283 7.94 21.59 -18.51
N PRO A 284 7.18 21.35 -17.42
CA PRO A 284 6.49 22.41 -16.72
C PRO A 284 7.50 23.41 -16.14
N SER A 285 7.21 24.71 -16.30
CA SER A 285 8.11 25.81 -15.90
C SER A 285 8.42 25.84 -14.40
N HIS A 286 7.59 25.20 -13.58
CA HIS A 286 7.80 25.01 -12.15
C HIS A 286 7.41 23.58 -11.77
N LYS A 287 8.40 22.78 -11.33
CA LYS A 287 8.20 21.38 -10.93
C LYS A 287 8.61 21.14 -9.49
N ARG A 288 7.80 20.37 -8.79
CA ARG A 288 8.17 19.69 -7.55
C ARG A 288 8.58 18.26 -7.91
N THR A 289 9.62 17.75 -7.25
CA THR A 289 10.08 16.37 -7.46
C THR A 289 9.91 15.55 -6.19
N LEU A 290 9.63 14.27 -6.36
CA LEU A 290 9.56 13.28 -5.29
C LEU A 290 10.29 12.02 -5.75
N ARG A 291 11.27 11.57 -4.95
CA ARG A 291 11.90 10.26 -5.13
C ARG A 291 11.12 9.21 -4.33
N LEU A 292 10.78 8.09 -4.95
CA LEU A 292 10.06 7.00 -4.30
C LEU A 292 10.36 5.64 -4.94
N ILE A 293 9.85 4.57 -4.33
CA ILE A 293 9.91 3.19 -4.85
C ILE A 293 8.49 2.64 -4.92
N ARG A 294 8.00 2.30 -6.11
CA ARG A 294 6.67 1.67 -6.29
C ARG A 294 6.77 0.15 -6.23
N ALA A 295 5.70 -0.49 -5.75
CA ALA A 295 5.61 -1.97 -5.71
C ALA A 295 5.41 -2.64 -7.07
N ILE A 296 5.29 -1.88 -8.16
CA ILE A 296 5.28 -2.47 -9.51
C ILE A 296 6.71 -2.71 -10.03
N LYS A 297 7.66 -1.85 -9.65
CA LYS A 297 9.05 -1.91 -10.16
C LYS A 297 10.08 -2.28 -9.12
N PHE A 298 9.77 -2.02 -7.84
CA PHE A 298 10.70 -2.11 -6.72
C PHE A 298 12.07 -1.45 -7.00
N TYR A 299 12.05 -0.34 -7.76
CA TYR A 299 13.22 0.40 -8.16
C TYR A 299 13.02 1.91 -7.90
N PRO A 300 14.08 2.67 -7.55
CA PRO A 300 13.97 4.11 -7.34
C PRO A 300 13.53 4.89 -8.59
N GLU A 301 12.52 5.72 -8.40
CA GLU A 301 11.96 6.59 -9.42
C GLU A 301 11.94 8.02 -8.91
N GLU A 302 12.15 8.98 -9.81
CA GLU A 302 11.88 10.38 -9.59
C GLU A 302 10.62 10.79 -10.34
N ILE A 303 9.65 11.29 -9.59
CA ILE A 303 8.40 11.82 -10.12
C ILE A 303 8.48 13.34 -10.11
N SER A 304 8.24 13.95 -11.26
CA SER A 304 8.08 15.40 -11.42
C SER A 304 6.60 15.75 -11.58
N MET A 305 6.14 16.72 -10.79
CA MET A 305 4.76 17.20 -10.78
C MET A 305 4.70 18.72 -10.74
N PRO A 306 3.63 19.35 -11.26
CA PRO A 306 3.36 20.77 -11.09
C PRO A 306 3.38 21.22 -9.62
N VAL A 307 3.73 22.49 -9.39
CA VAL A 307 3.72 23.11 -8.06
C VAL A 307 2.31 23.26 -7.50
N HIS A 308 1.29 23.38 -8.35
CA HIS A 308 -0.11 23.43 -7.93
C HIS A 308 -0.83 22.15 -8.33
N PRO A 309 -1.44 21.40 -7.39
CA PRO A 309 -2.14 20.16 -7.70
C PRO A 309 -3.29 20.34 -8.71
N HIS A 310 -3.90 21.51 -8.80
CA HIS A 310 -4.98 21.79 -9.75
C HIS A 310 -4.52 21.77 -11.22
N ASP A 311 -3.22 21.95 -11.49
CA ASP A 311 -2.66 21.88 -12.84
C ASP A 311 -2.55 20.42 -13.34
N ALA A 312 -2.87 19.45 -12.48
CA ALA A 312 -2.83 18.01 -12.79
C ALA A 312 -3.77 17.59 -13.93
N GLN A 313 -4.87 18.33 -14.14
CA GLN A 313 -5.89 17.97 -15.13
C GLN A 313 -5.35 17.85 -16.56
N TYR A 314 -4.25 18.55 -16.85
CA TYR A 314 -3.69 18.66 -18.20
C TYR A 314 -2.25 18.14 -18.29
N THR A 315 -1.68 17.68 -17.17
CA THR A 315 -0.25 17.35 -17.10
C THR A 315 -0.08 15.93 -16.57
N PRO A 316 0.36 14.97 -17.41
CA PRO A 316 0.71 13.64 -16.92
C PRO A 316 1.89 13.72 -15.95
N ILE A 317 2.00 12.77 -15.03
CA ILE A 317 3.13 12.68 -14.11
C ILE A 317 4.34 12.27 -14.92
N HIS A 318 5.35 13.14 -14.95
CA HIS A 318 6.60 12.76 -15.60
C HIS A 318 7.41 11.90 -14.64
N GLN A 319 7.64 10.66 -15.01
CA GLN A 319 8.49 9.73 -14.26
C GLN A 319 9.85 9.60 -14.93
N ARG A 320 10.90 9.62 -14.12
CA ARG A 320 12.27 9.38 -14.57
C ARG A 320 12.90 8.33 -13.67
N TYR A 321 13.45 7.28 -14.26
CA TYR A 321 14.33 6.37 -13.55
C TYR A 321 15.58 7.13 -13.10
N LEU A 322 15.98 6.95 -11.84
CA LEU A 322 17.09 7.70 -11.26
C LEU A 322 18.47 7.36 -11.87
N HIS A 323 18.53 6.58 -12.95
CA HIS A 323 19.75 6.05 -13.53
C HIS A 323 19.72 5.90 -15.07
N THR A 324 20.25 6.90 -15.78
CA THR A 324 20.59 6.80 -17.22
C THR A 324 22.01 7.22 -17.60
N GLU A 325 22.81 7.79 -16.69
CA GLU A 325 24.19 8.19 -17.02
C GLU A 325 25.19 7.11 -16.57
N ARG A 326 25.86 6.49 -17.56
CA ARG A 326 26.91 5.47 -17.42
C ARG A 326 28.06 5.99 -16.55
N ASN A 327 27.95 5.82 -15.24
CA ASN A 327 29.11 5.94 -14.36
C ASN A 327 29.60 4.52 -14.07
N THR A 328 30.86 4.26 -14.37
CA THR A 328 31.51 2.94 -14.33
C THR A 328 31.72 2.38 -12.92
N ASP A 329 31.39 3.15 -11.88
CA ASP A 329 31.64 2.81 -10.47
C ASP A 329 30.39 2.25 -9.77
N ARG A 330 29.42 1.71 -10.53
CA ARG A 330 28.16 1.25 -9.93
C ARG A 330 28.27 -0.15 -9.30
N PRO A 331 27.60 -0.38 -8.16
CA PRO A 331 27.51 -1.69 -7.53
C PRO A 331 26.63 -2.64 -8.36
N ALA A 332 27.02 -3.91 -8.41
CA ALA A 332 26.53 -4.94 -9.33
C ALA A 332 25.01 -5.22 -9.28
N TRP A 333 24.28 -4.77 -8.26
CA TRP A 333 22.82 -4.96 -8.19
C TRP A 333 22.05 -4.00 -9.12
N THR A 334 22.67 -2.96 -9.69
CA THR A 334 21.92 -1.93 -10.43
C THR A 334 21.45 -2.34 -11.82
N ASP A 335 22.12 -3.27 -12.48
CA ASP A 335 21.89 -3.50 -13.92
C ASP A 335 20.69 -4.40 -14.20
N ASN A 336 20.48 -5.42 -13.36
CA ASN A 336 19.33 -6.32 -13.43
C ASN A 336 18.11 -5.78 -12.67
N ALA A 337 18.32 -5.02 -11.59
CA ALA A 337 17.24 -4.56 -10.72
C ALA A 337 16.19 -3.68 -11.42
N ARG A 338 16.60 -2.93 -12.45
CA ARG A 338 15.71 -2.10 -13.26
C ARG A 338 14.77 -2.91 -14.16
N TYR A 339 15.10 -4.19 -14.38
CA TYR A 339 14.35 -5.11 -15.23
C TYR A 339 13.39 -6.00 -14.45
N LEU A 340 13.22 -5.74 -13.16
CA LEU A 340 12.40 -6.59 -12.30
C LEU A 340 10.93 -6.60 -12.76
N GLU A 341 10.41 -5.48 -13.25
CA GLU A 341 9.04 -5.42 -13.80
C GLU A 341 8.88 -6.43 -14.95
N GLU A 342 9.81 -6.42 -15.91
CA GLU A 342 9.83 -7.37 -17.02
C GLU A 342 10.03 -8.81 -16.54
N VAL A 343 10.93 -9.04 -15.57
CA VAL A 343 11.12 -10.38 -14.97
C VAL A 343 9.82 -10.88 -14.33
N LEU A 344 9.09 -10.02 -13.61
CA LEU A 344 7.80 -10.37 -13.00
C LEU A 344 6.74 -10.67 -14.06
N ASP A 345 6.69 -9.89 -15.14
CA ASP A 345 5.82 -10.14 -16.29
C ASP A 345 6.12 -11.49 -16.95
N TYR A 346 7.41 -11.84 -17.14
CA TYR A 346 7.77 -13.16 -17.68
C TYR A 346 7.47 -14.29 -16.73
N MET A 347 7.74 -14.14 -15.44
CA MET A 347 7.39 -15.17 -14.46
C MET A 347 5.88 -15.39 -14.43
N TYR A 348 5.10 -14.32 -14.55
CA TYR A 348 3.64 -14.39 -14.60
C TYR A 348 3.09 -14.87 -15.96
N GLY A 349 3.80 -14.68 -17.06
CA GLY A 349 3.35 -15.13 -18.39
C GLY A 349 3.82 -16.53 -18.77
N SER A 350 5.02 -16.90 -18.33
CA SER A 350 5.83 -17.95 -18.99
C SER A 350 6.53 -18.92 -18.02
N SER A 351 6.34 -18.79 -16.69
CA SER A 351 7.00 -19.69 -15.73
C SER A 351 6.55 -21.15 -15.80
N GLY A 352 5.39 -21.40 -16.41
CA GLY A 352 4.72 -22.71 -16.38
C GLY A 352 4.01 -23.00 -15.06
N GLN A 353 4.04 -22.06 -14.10
CA GLN A 353 3.07 -22.07 -13.00
C GLN A 353 1.66 -21.86 -13.57
N PRO A 354 0.61 -22.38 -12.94
CA PRO A 354 -0.75 -21.95 -13.18
C PRO A 354 -0.86 -20.48 -12.76
N ASN A 355 -0.61 -19.61 -13.72
CA ASN A 355 -1.00 -18.19 -13.65
C ASN A 355 -2.50 -18.05 -13.93
N THR A 356 -3.23 -19.15 -13.82
CA THR A 356 -4.66 -19.26 -13.90
C THR A 356 -5.15 -20.27 -12.85
N TYR A 357 -6.26 -19.98 -12.19
CA TYR A 357 -6.93 -20.87 -11.25
C TYR A 357 -7.79 -21.94 -11.95
N ALA A 358 -8.20 -21.68 -13.20
CA ALA A 358 -8.85 -22.60 -14.13
C ALA A 358 -8.40 -22.27 -15.56
N ASP A 359 -8.78 -23.07 -16.57
CA ASP A 359 -8.27 -22.95 -17.95
C ASP A 359 -8.34 -21.53 -18.56
N ASP A 360 -9.25 -20.66 -18.07
CA ASP A 360 -9.46 -19.29 -18.55
C ASP A 360 -9.34 -18.19 -17.46
N LEU A 361 -9.02 -18.55 -16.21
CA LEU A 361 -9.23 -17.67 -15.05
C LEU A 361 -7.91 -17.27 -14.40
N ARG A 362 -7.42 -16.04 -14.62
CA ARG A 362 -6.08 -15.61 -14.21
C ARG A 362 -5.85 -15.45 -12.70
N ALA A 363 -4.66 -15.88 -12.25
CA ALA A 363 -4.12 -15.59 -10.93
C ALA A 363 -3.69 -14.11 -10.81
N PRO A 364 -3.59 -13.53 -9.61
CA PRO A 364 -3.07 -12.19 -9.43
C PRO A 364 -1.58 -12.10 -9.80
N PHE A 365 -1.20 -10.98 -10.42
CA PHE A 365 0.20 -10.64 -10.69
C PHE A 365 1.04 -10.63 -9.40
N PRO A 366 2.36 -10.93 -9.44
CA PRO A 366 3.12 -11.24 -8.24
C PRO A 366 3.09 -10.18 -7.11
N PRO A 367 3.21 -8.87 -7.35
CA PRO A 367 3.04 -7.84 -6.31
C PRO A 367 1.66 -7.83 -5.63
N LEU A 368 0.61 -8.38 -6.26
CA LEU A 368 -0.72 -8.50 -5.66
C LEU A 368 -0.84 -9.68 -4.69
N GLN A 369 0.14 -10.59 -4.66
CA GLN A 369 0.14 -11.76 -3.78
C GLN A 369 0.09 -11.39 -2.30
N ILE A 370 0.59 -10.21 -1.91
CA ILE A 370 0.43 -9.74 -0.52
C ILE A 370 -1.05 -9.56 -0.14
N PHE A 371 -1.91 -9.11 -1.05
CA PHE A 371 -3.34 -8.96 -0.78
C PHE A 371 -4.02 -10.33 -0.69
N GLN A 372 -3.65 -11.28 -1.56
CA GLN A 372 -4.10 -12.67 -1.45
C GLN A 372 -3.65 -13.27 -0.11
N PHE A 373 -2.41 -12.99 0.31
CA PHE A 373 -1.87 -13.43 1.59
C PHE A 373 -2.68 -12.89 2.76
N ILE A 374 -2.92 -11.58 2.84
CA ILE A 374 -3.74 -10.97 3.89
C ILE A 374 -5.17 -11.56 3.88
N ALA A 375 -5.79 -11.66 2.71
CA ALA A 375 -7.14 -12.18 2.56
C ALA A 375 -7.26 -13.61 3.12
N ARG A 376 -6.33 -14.50 2.74
CA ARG A 376 -6.35 -15.90 3.18
C ARG A 376 -5.98 -16.03 4.65
N ARG A 377 -4.87 -15.39 5.05
CA ARG A 377 -4.27 -15.55 6.39
C ARG A 377 -5.14 -15.00 7.51
N TYR A 378 -5.86 -13.91 7.26
CA TYR A 378 -6.56 -13.16 8.30
C TYR A 378 -8.08 -13.10 8.11
N LEU A 379 -8.56 -13.09 6.86
CA LEU A 379 -9.95 -12.74 6.58
C LEU A 379 -10.80 -13.96 6.18
N GLY A 380 -10.21 -15.14 5.98
CA GLY A 380 -10.92 -16.31 5.47
C GLY A 380 -11.45 -16.09 4.05
N LEU A 381 -10.75 -15.26 3.28
CA LEU A 381 -11.13 -14.85 1.93
C LEU A 381 -10.02 -15.22 0.94
N ARG A 382 -10.38 -15.25 -0.34
CA ARG A 382 -9.45 -15.31 -1.47
C ARG A 382 -9.95 -14.43 -2.59
N PHE A 383 -9.09 -14.05 -3.52
CA PHE A 383 -9.56 -13.57 -4.82
C PHE A 383 -10.44 -14.65 -5.47
N MET A 384 -11.52 -14.23 -6.11
CA MET A 384 -12.27 -15.13 -6.98
C MET A 384 -11.41 -15.58 -8.15
N ASP A 385 -11.76 -16.73 -8.72
CA ASP A 385 -10.98 -17.31 -9.81
C ASP A 385 -10.90 -16.36 -11.02
N ASN A 386 -12.02 -15.71 -11.38
CA ASN A 386 -12.06 -14.78 -12.51
C ASN A 386 -11.71 -13.34 -12.16
N ALA A 387 -11.23 -13.05 -10.94
CA ALA A 387 -11.04 -11.68 -10.45
C ALA A 387 -10.17 -10.82 -11.38
N PHE A 388 -9.24 -11.43 -12.11
CA PHE A 388 -8.28 -10.79 -13.02
C PHE A 388 -8.41 -11.28 -14.47
N GLY A 389 -9.60 -11.69 -14.90
CA GLY A 389 -9.88 -12.09 -16.29
C GLY A 389 -9.57 -10.98 -17.31
N TYR A 390 -9.49 -11.34 -18.60
CA TYR A 390 -9.18 -10.38 -19.68
C TYR A 390 -10.40 -9.64 -20.24
N ASP A 391 -11.59 -10.08 -19.89
CA ASP A 391 -12.80 -9.49 -20.42
C ASP A 391 -13.08 -8.16 -19.75
N ALA A 392 -13.66 -7.20 -20.49
CA ALA A 392 -14.05 -5.88 -19.98
C ALA A 392 -15.10 -5.92 -18.82
N GLY A 393 -15.49 -7.12 -18.38
CA GLY A 393 -16.34 -7.39 -17.23
C GLY A 393 -15.62 -8.09 -16.08
N ALA A 394 -14.30 -8.28 -16.13
CA ALA A 394 -13.55 -8.86 -15.02
C ALA A 394 -13.81 -8.04 -13.74
N PRO A 395 -13.95 -8.69 -12.57
CA PRO A 395 -14.17 -7.99 -11.30
C PRO A 395 -13.14 -6.89 -11.06
N SER A 396 -11.87 -7.09 -11.42
CA SER A 396 -10.83 -6.07 -11.33
C SER A 396 -11.09 -4.82 -12.17
N ASP A 397 -11.51 -5.01 -13.42
CA ASP A 397 -11.78 -3.93 -14.36
C ASP A 397 -13.02 -3.14 -13.94
N CYS A 398 -14.07 -3.87 -13.54
CA CYS A 398 -15.26 -3.28 -12.93
C CYS A 398 -14.90 -2.54 -11.64
N PHE A 399 -14.04 -3.11 -10.82
CA PHE A 399 -13.62 -2.53 -9.55
C PHE A 399 -12.92 -1.19 -9.73
N VAL A 400 -12.11 -0.99 -10.78
CA VAL A 400 -11.43 0.31 -11.04
C VAL A 400 -12.26 1.30 -11.87
N SER A 401 -13.17 0.81 -12.73
CA SER A 401 -13.88 1.66 -13.70
C SER A 401 -15.34 1.98 -13.32
N HIS A 402 -15.93 1.25 -12.36
CA HIS A 402 -17.34 1.38 -12.05
C HIS A 402 -17.67 2.77 -11.46
N PRO A 403 -18.73 3.46 -11.95
CA PRO A 403 -19.09 4.82 -11.52
C PRO A 403 -19.20 5.04 -10.00
N ASN A 404 -19.60 4.01 -9.24
CA ASN A 404 -19.74 4.09 -7.78
C ASN A 404 -18.53 3.55 -6.99
N THR A 405 -17.45 3.16 -7.64
CA THR A 405 -16.24 2.62 -6.98
C THR A 405 -15.70 3.56 -5.90
N GLY A 406 -15.84 4.87 -6.08
CA GLY A 406 -15.40 5.83 -5.06
C GLY A 406 -16.09 5.67 -3.69
N GLN A 407 -17.25 5.02 -3.62
CA GLN A 407 -17.93 4.70 -2.34
C GLN A 407 -17.15 3.72 -1.46
N ILE A 408 -16.21 2.95 -2.03
CA ILE A 408 -15.32 2.06 -1.27
C ILE A 408 -14.53 2.84 -0.22
N TYR A 409 -14.14 4.08 -0.51
CA TYR A 409 -13.45 4.95 0.44
C TYR A 409 -14.37 5.47 1.58
N LEU A 410 -15.68 5.29 1.47
CA LEU A 410 -16.63 5.52 2.57
C LEU A 410 -16.93 4.25 3.37
N GLY A 411 -16.27 3.12 3.07
CA GLY A 411 -16.59 1.84 3.71
C GLY A 411 -17.93 1.26 3.23
N ILE A 412 -18.38 1.67 2.05
CA ILE A 412 -19.64 1.22 1.44
C ILE A 412 -19.29 0.38 0.22
N TRP A 413 -19.71 -0.89 0.23
CA TRP A 413 -19.62 -1.71 -0.97
C TRP A 413 -20.67 -1.20 -1.97
N PRO A 414 -20.31 -0.90 -3.23
CA PRO A 414 -21.29 -0.40 -4.19
C PRO A 414 -22.46 -1.38 -4.30
N GLU A 415 -23.69 -0.95 -3.98
CA GLU A 415 -24.86 -1.84 -3.97
C GLU A 415 -25.09 -2.51 -5.34
N ARG A 416 -24.78 -1.81 -6.44
CA ARG A 416 -24.83 -2.39 -7.80
C ARG A 416 -23.75 -3.43 -8.11
N ALA A 417 -22.72 -3.53 -7.27
CA ALA A 417 -21.79 -4.67 -7.27
C ALA A 417 -22.34 -5.87 -6.47
N ARG A 418 -23.41 -5.69 -5.67
CA ARG A 418 -24.16 -6.80 -5.03
C ARG A 418 -25.48 -7.15 -5.73
N SER A 419 -26.13 -6.17 -6.35
CA SER A 419 -27.45 -6.31 -6.96
C SER A 419 -27.49 -5.69 -8.36
N GLY A 420 -27.36 -6.53 -9.38
CA GLY A 420 -27.95 -6.34 -10.70
C GLY A 420 -27.61 -5.06 -11.45
N TRP A 421 -26.48 -5.04 -12.15
CA TRP A 421 -26.46 -4.40 -13.46
C TRP A 421 -27.06 -5.39 -14.47
N LEU A 422 -28.31 -5.09 -14.87
CA LEU A 422 -29.22 -5.90 -15.70
C LEU A 422 -29.69 -7.18 -14.98
N GLY A 423 -30.99 -7.28 -14.71
CA GLY A 423 -31.65 -8.37 -13.98
C GLY A 423 -31.65 -9.74 -14.68
N GLY A 424 -30.50 -10.17 -15.21
CA GLY A 424 -30.19 -11.56 -15.53
C GLY A 424 -29.18 -12.13 -14.51
N PRO A 425 -28.94 -13.45 -14.55
CA PRO A 425 -28.01 -14.17 -13.67
C PRO A 425 -26.51 -13.82 -13.87
N GLY A 426 -26.16 -12.61 -14.32
CA GLY A 426 -24.80 -12.21 -14.72
C GLY A 426 -24.38 -10.83 -14.22
N GLY A 427 -24.68 -10.49 -12.97
CA GLY A 427 -24.09 -9.30 -12.33
C GLY A 427 -22.58 -9.46 -12.15
N PRO A 428 -21.81 -8.35 -12.01
CA PRO A 428 -20.38 -8.44 -11.77
C PRO A 428 -20.16 -9.18 -10.45
N GLU A 429 -19.46 -10.31 -10.54
CA GLU A 429 -19.17 -11.16 -9.41
C GLU A 429 -18.24 -10.42 -8.41
N PRO A 430 -18.31 -10.73 -7.10
CA PRO A 430 -17.51 -10.02 -6.09
C PRO A 430 -16.01 -10.19 -6.32
N MET A 431 -15.15 -9.24 -5.94
CA MET A 431 -13.70 -9.44 -6.12
C MET A 431 -13.12 -10.61 -5.27
N PHE A 432 -13.80 -10.98 -4.19
CA PHE A 432 -13.35 -11.99 -3.24
C PHE A 432 -14.41 -13.08 -3.03
N ASP A 433 -13.94 -14.31 -2.87
CA ASP A 433 -14.71 -15.49 -2.47
C ASP A 433 -14.36 -15.88 -1.02
N VAL A 434 -15.24 -16.64 -0.37
CA VAL A 434 -15.01 -17.18 0.97
C VAL A 434 -14.33 -18.54 0.89
N ILE A 435 -13.37 -18.77 1.78
CA ILE A 435 -12.72 -20.07 1.90
C ILE A 435 -13.66 -20.97 2.72
N ASP A 436 -14.37 -21.86 2.05
CA ASP A 436 -15.36 -22.77 2.66
C ASP A 436 -14.75 -24.09 3.18
N GLY A 437 -13.42 -24.23 3.18
CA GLY A 437 -12.71 -25.44 3.63
C GLY A 437 -12.89 -26.67 2.75
N GLU A 438 -13.92 -26.72 1.91
CA GLU A 438 -14.14 -27.76 0.88
C GLU A 438 -13.50 -27.40 -0.47
N ARG A 439 -13.14 -26.12 -0.68
CA ARG A 439 -12.49 -25.58 -1.89
C ARG A 439 -11.14 -24.90 -1.60
N GLU A 440 -10.46 -25.23 -0.51
CA GLU A 440 -9.01 -24.98 -0.48
C GLU A 440 -8.42 -25.62 -1.73
N TYR A 441 -7.59 -24.89 -2.47
CA TYR A 441 -6.94 -25.41 -3.67
C TYR A 441 -6.47 -26.84 -3.37
N LEU A 442 -7.15 -27.84 -3.92
CA LEU A 442 -6.46 -29.08 -4.21
C LEU A 442 -5.30 -28.60 -5.07
N PRO A 443 -4.03 -28.75 -4.64
CA PRO A 443 -2.92 -28.41 -5.51
C PRO A 443 -3.21 -29.11 -6.83
N TYR A 444 -3.31 -28.32 -7.90
CA TYR A 444 -3.93 -28.73 -9.16
C TYR A 444 -3.26 -29.98 -9.78
N PHE A 445 -2.10 -30.37 -9.27
CA PHE A 445 -1.33 -31.54 -9.63
C PHE A 445 -1.47 -32.68 -8.60
N ASN A 446 -2.65 -33.30 -8.54
CA ASN A 446 -2.79 -34.70 -8.14
C ASN A 446 -3.34 -35.60 -9.26
N TYR A 447 -3.44 -35.09 -10.49
CA TYR A 447 -3.74 -35.90 -11.67
C TYR A 447 -2.52 -35.92 -12.59
N HIS A 448 -1.74 -37.00 -12.49
CA HIS A 448 -0.76 -37.41 -13.48
C HIS A 448 -1.41 -38.25 -14.58
#